data_AF-A0A7W0ZQV1-F1
#
_entry.id   AF-A0A7W0ZQV1-F1
#
_cell.length_a   1.000
_cell.length_b   1.000
_cell.length_c   1.000
_cell.angle_alpha   90.00
_cell.angle_beta   90.00
_cell.angle_gamma   90.00
#
_symmetry.space_group_name_H-M   'P 1'
#
loop_
_entity.id
_entity.type
_entity.pdbx_description
1 polymer ?
#
loop_
_entity_poly.entity_id
_entity_poly.type
_entity_poly.pdbx_seq_one_letter_code
_entity_poly.pdbx_strand_id
1 'polypeptide(L)'
;MVGFDAGPTQVQDLRSEVVDLLIAQHPGDIGEVAVQLLHDFLTTGTPPEPKELVTGATIVTRDNIDDAEVARYLYVADCADYELAGATAVPAASPEATPTA
;
A
#
# COMPACT_ATOMS: atom_id res chain seq x y z
N MET A 1 -20.35 10.62 -10.64
CA MET A 1 -19.08 10.23 -11.30
C MET A 1 -18.36 9.20 -10.43
N VAL A 2 -17.74 8.18 -11.03
CA VAL A 2 -16.95 7.19 -10.30
C VAL A 2 -15.47 7.43 -10.59
N GLY A 3 -14.66 7.59 -9.54
CA GLY A 3 -13.21 7.65 -9.64
C GLY A 3 -12.56 6.27 -9.43
N PHE A 4 -11.33 6.13 -9.91
CA PHE A 4 -10.50 4.95 -9.68
C PHE A 4 -9.23 5.39 -8.95
N ASP A 5 -8.69 4.51 -8.12
CA ASP A 5 -7.62 4.80 -7.15
C ASP A 5 -8.04 5.81 -6.06
N ALA A 6 -7.20 5.95 -5.03
CA ALA A 6 -7.50 6.74 -3.83
C ALA A 6 -6.32 7.58 -3.35
N GLY A 7 -5.65 8.26 -4.30
CA GLY A 7 -4.64 9.27 -3.97
C GLY A 7 -5.22 10.52 -3.29
N PRO A 8 -4.37 11.39 -2.71
CA PRO A 8 -4.84 12.56 -1.97
C PRO A 8 -5.75 13.48 -2.77
N THR A 9 -5.47 13.67 -4.07
CA THR A 9 -6.33 14.47 -4.96
C THR A 9 -7.70 13.80 -5.13
N GLN A 10 -7.76 12.50 -5.39
CA GLN A 10 -9.02 11.77 -5.54
C GLN A 10 -9.84 11.77 -4.24
N VAL A 11 -9.16 11.64 -3.10
CA VAL A 11 -9.79 11.76 -1.78
C VAL A 11 -10.38 13.15 -1.58
N GLN A 12 -9.66 14.20 -1.98
CA GLN A 12 -10.17 15.57 -1.94
C GLN A 12 -11.37 15.75 -2.89
N ASP A 13 -11.31 15.20 -4.11
CA ASP A 13 -12.40 15.26 -5.09
C ASP A 13 -13.66 14.57 -4.55
N LEU A 14 -13.50 13.45 -3.82
CA LEU A 14 -14.61 12.75 -3.18
C LEU A 14 -15.24 13.59 -2.06
N ARG A 15 -14.40 14.22 -1.22
CA ARG A 15 -14.85 15.09 -0.13
C ARG A 15 -15.48 16.40 -0.62
N SER A 16 -15.06 16.89 -1.78
CA SER A 16 -15.58 18.12 -2.40
C SER A 16 -16.72 17.87 -3.39
N GLU A 17 -17.27 16.65 -3.42
CA GLU A 17 -18.41 16.25 -4.26
C GLU A 17 -18.15 16.34 -5.77
N VAL A 18 -16.88 16.37 -6.19
CA VAL A 18 -16.49 16.27 -7.61
C VAL A 18 -16.75 14.85 -8.12
N VAL A 19 -16.45 13.83 -7.31
CA VAL A 19 -16.79 12.41 -7.57
C VAL A 19 -17.71 11.85 -6.50
N ASP A 20 -18.45 10.78 -6.81
CA ASP A 20 -19.42 10.16 -5.90
C ASP A 20 -18.83 9.00 -5.09
N LEU A 21 -17.89 8.28 -5.67
CA LEU A 21 -17.19 7.18 -5.03
C LEU A 21 -15.84 6.95 -5.72
N LEU A 22 -14.93 6.29 -5.02
CA LEU A 22 -13.66 5.79 -5.55
C LEU A 22 -13.63 4.26 -5.48
N ILE A 23 -13.03 3.64 -6.49
CA ILE A 23 -12.59 2.24 -6.43
C ILE A 23 -11.10 2.23 -6.10
N ALA A 24 -10.76 2.02 -4.83
CA ALA A 24 -9.38 1.96 -4.35
C ALA A 24 -8.83 0.55 -4.55
N GLN A 25 -7.70 0.42 -5.25
CA GLN A 25 -6.95 -0.84 -5.27
C GLN A 25 -6.16 -1.00 -3.96
N HIS A 26 -5.53 -2.16 -3.76
CA HIS A 26 -4.72 -2.43 -2.58
C HIS A 26 -3.22 -2.48 -2.91
N PRO A 27 -2.56 -1.35 -3.26
CA PRO A 27 -1.17 -1.37 -3.72
C PRO A 27 -0.18 -1.86 -2.65
N GLY A 28 -0.47 -1.64 -1.36
CA GLY A 28 0.30 -2.20 -0.25
C GLY A 28 0.29 -3.73 -0.27
N ASP A 29 -0.90 -4.33 -0.32
CA ASP A 29 -1.10 -5.78 -0.38
C ASP A 29 -0.45 -6.38 -1.65
N ILE A 30 -0.53 -5.69 -2.80
CA ILE A 30 0.13 -6.13 -4.04
C ILE A 30 1.65 -6.20 -3.83
N GLY A 31 2.24 -5.15 -3.24
CA GLY A 31 3.67 -5.11 -2.98
C GLY A 31 4.12 -6.19 -1.99
N GLU A 32 3.38 -6.38 -0.90
CA GLU A 32 3.66 -7.40 0.11
C GLU A 32 3.64 -8.81 -0.49
N VAL A 33 2.56 -9.15 -1.20
CA VAL A 33 2.43 -10.46 -1.85
C VAL A 33 3.54 -10.66 -2.88
N ALA A 34 3.86 -9.65 -3.70
CA ALA A 34 4.90 -9.77 -4.71
C ALA A 34 6.28 -10.05 -4.10
N VAL A 35 6.64 -9.37 -3.01
CA VAL A 35 7.92 -9.58 -2.32
C VAL A 35 7.96 -10.97 -1.67
N GLN A 36 6.86 -11.41 -1.06
CA GLN A 36 6.77 -12.75 -0.47
C GLN A 36 6.94 -13.85 -1.52
N LEU A 37 6.22 -13.77 -2.65
CA LEU A 37 6.33 -14.73 -3.74
C LEU A 37 7.74 -14.78 -4.34
N LEU A 38 8.39 -13.62 -4.48
CA LEU A 38 9.78 -13.55 -4.95
C LEU A 38 10.74 -14.23 -3.97
N HIS A 39 10.61 -13.94 -2.67
CA HIS A 39 11.39 -14.59 -1.64
C HIS A 39 11.24 -16.12 -1.67
N ASP A 40 10.01 -16.60 -1.75
CA ASP A 40 9.71 -18.04 -1.74
C ASP A 40 10.27 -18.74 -2.97
N PHE A 41 10.15 -18.11 -4.14
CA PHE A 41 10.79 -18.62 -5.36
C PHE A 41 12.31 -18.69 -5.24
N LEU A 42 12.95 -17.63 -4.74
CA LEU A 42 14.41 -17.58 -4.62
C LEU A 42 14.95 -18.58 -3.57
N THR A 43 14.19 -18.87 -2.52
CA THR A 43 14.62 -19.75 -1.42
C THR A 43 14.28 -21.23 -1.66
N THR A 44 13.18 -21.51 -2.37
CA THR A 44 12.71 -22.90 -2.60
C THR A 44 12.94 -23.39 -4.03
N GLY A 45 13.12 -22.49 -4.99
CA GLY A 45 13.13 -22.79 -6.43
C GLY A 45 11.75 -23.14 -7.01
N THR A 46 10.67 -23.06 -6.22
CA THR A 46 9.32 -23.42 -6.65
C THR A 46 8.60 -22.19 -7.19
N PRO A 47 8.14 -22.18 -8.45
CA PRO A 47 7.36 -21.08 -8.99
C PRO A 47 6.04 -20.87 -8.23
N PRO A 48 5.54 -19.62 -8.14
CA PRO A 48 4.26 -19.35 -7.51
C PRO A 48 3.10 -20.02 -8.27
N GLU A 49 2.21 -20.67 -7.52
CA GLU A 49 0.96 -21.23 -8.04
C GLU A 49 -0.20 -20.89 -7.06
N PRO A 50 -1.28 -20.22 -7.52
CA PRO A 50 -1.52 -19.79 -8.89
C PRO A 50 -0.60 -18.66 -9.35
N LYS A 51 -0.39 -18.54 -10.67
CA LYS A 51 0.42 -17.46 -11.28
C LYS A 51 -0.26 -16.09 -11.25
N GLU A 52 -1.57 -16.06 -11.03
CA GLU A 52 -2.38 -14.85 -10.98
C GLU A 52 -3.04 -14.76 -9.61
N LEU A 53 -2.83 -13.64 -8.92
CA LEU A 53 -3.42 -13.34 -7.63
C LEU A 53 -4.13 -11.98 -7.71
N VAL A 54 -5.30 -11.88 -7.08
CA VAL A 54 -6.07 -10.64 -6.97
C VAL A 54 -6.09 -10.24 -5.51
N THR A 55 -5.61 -9.05 -5.19
CA THR A 55 -5.58 -8.51 -3.81
C THR A 55 -6.90 -7.89 -3.40
N GLY A 56 -7.69 -7.44 -4.38
CA GLY A 56 -9.03 -6.88 -4.17
C GLY A 56 -9.07 -5.37 -4.40
N ALA A 57 -10.22 -4.79 -4.06
CA ALA A 57 -10.47 -3.36 -4.12
C ALA A 57 -11.50 -2.97 -3.06
N THR A 58 -11.42 -1.72 -2.61
CA THR A 58 -12.33 -1.12 -1.62
C THR A 58 -13.14 -0.02 -2.28
N ILE A 59 -14.46 -0.05 -2.07
CA ILE A 59 -15.34 1.05 -2.47
C ILE A 59 -15.27 2.12 -1.38
N VAL A 60 -14.79 3.30 -1.75
CA VAL A 60 -14.69 4.46 -0.85
C VAL A 60 -15.80 5.44 -1.19
N THR A 61 -16.59 5.80 -0.21
CA THR A 61 -17.64 6.82 -0.28
C THR A 61 -17.43 7.84 0.82
N ARG A 62 -18.12 8.98 0.74
CA ARG A 62 -18.10 9.98 1.83
C ARG A 62 -18.58 9.41 3.18
N ASP A 63 -19.41 8.37 3.16
CA ASP A 63 -20.00 7.79 4.37
C ASP A 63 -19.02 6.88 5.13
N ASN A 64 -18.02 6.32 4.44
CA ASN A 64 -17.12 5.31 5.01
C ASN A 64 -15.63 5.69 4.95
N ILE A 65 -15.27 6.82 4.34
CA ILE A 65 -13.87 7.20 4.07
C ILE A 65 -13.00 7.29 5.33
N ASP A 66 -13.62 7.58 6.47
CA ASP A 66 -12.94 7.73 7.76
C ASP A 66 -13.01 6.44 8.62
N ASP A 67 -13.68 5.38 8.15
CA ASP A 67 -13.66 4.07 8.80
C ASP A 67 -12.26 3.45 8.67
N ALA A 68 -11.69 2.95 9.77
CA ALA A 68 -10.32 2.42 9.77
C ALA A 68 -10.07 1.32 8.70
N GLU A 69 -11.07 0.47 8.46
CA GLU A 69 -11.00 -0.60 7.44
C GLU A 69 -10.98 -0.08 5.99
N VAL A 70 -11.43 1.16 5.76
CA VAL A 70 -11.43 1.83 4.46
C VAL A 70 -10.25 2.78 4.35
N ALA A 71 -9.99 3.55 5.40
CA ALA A 71 -8.92 4.55 5.48
C ALA A 71 -7.53 3.95 5.21
N ARG A 72 -7.30 2.69 5.60
CA ARG A 72 -6.05 1.96 5.32
C ARG A 72 -5.76 1.75 3.83
N TYR A 73 -6.77 1.92 2.96
CA TYR A 73 -6.63 1.80 1.51
C TYR A 73 -6.56 3.14 0.77
N LEU A 74 -6.53 4.25 1.51
CA LEU A 74 -6.20 5.57 0.92
C LEU A 74 -4.69 5.66 0.73
N TYR A 75 -4.27 6.17 -0.43
CA TYR A 75 -2.86 6.13 -0.79
C TYR A 75 -2.08 7.27 -0.13
N VAL A 76 -0.87 6.96 0.31
CA VAL A 76 0.07 7.95 0.84
C VAL A 76 0.85 8.62 -0.29
N ALA A 77 1.13 9.91 -0.15
CA ALA A 77 1.98 10.64 -1.11
C ALA A 77 3.47 10.50 -0.79
N ASP A 78 3.81 10.32 0.49
CA ASP A 78 5.15 10.09 0.97
C ASP A 78 5.23 8.70 1.61
N CYS A 79 6.25 7.93 1.25
CA CYS A 79 6.51 6.63 1.89
C CYS A 79 6.84 6.78 3.38
N ALA A 80 7.28 7.96 3.83
CA ALA A 80 7.47 8.26 5.25
C ALA A 80 6.15 8.22 6.04
N ASP A 81 5.02 8.47 5.38
CA ASP A 81 3.68 8.41 5.98
C ASP A 81 3.08 7.00 5.91
N TYR A 82 3.78 6.04 5.31
CA TYR A 82 3.33 4.65 5.24
C TYR A 82 3.70 3.88 6.51
N GLU A 83 2.69 3.47 7.28
CA GLU A 83 2.90 2.54 8.39
C GLU A 83 2.74 1.10 7.91
N LEU A 84 3.86 0.36 7.88
CA LEU A 84 3.85 -1.06 7.56
C LEU A 84 3.41 -1.84 8.80
N ALA A 85 2.23 -2.47 8.73
CA ALA A 85 1.65 -3.17 9.86
C ALA A 85 2.62 -4.21 10.44
N GLY A 86 2.95 -4.08 11.73
CA GLY A 86 3.84 -5.00 12.42
C GLY A 86 5.34 -4.80 12.17
N ALA A 87 5.76 -3.77 11.43
CA ALA A 87 7.17 -3.43 11.28
C ALA A 87 7.55 -2.23 12.17
N THR A 88 8.61 -2.39 12.97
CA THR A 88 9.28 -1.25 13.61
C THR A 88 10.44 -0.79 12.74
N ALA A 89 10.51 0.51 12.46
CA ALA A 89 11.63 1.09 11.73
C ALA A 89 12.96 0.71 12.40
N VAL A 90 13.90 0.18 11.61
CA VAL A 90 15.26 -0.02 12.10
C VAL A 90 15.88 1.37 12.25
N PRO A 91 16.39 1.75 13.44
CA PRO A 91 17.05 3.03 13.61
C PRO A 91 18.18 3.16 12.60
N ALA A 92 18.29 4.32 11.96
CA ALA A 92 19.34 4.60 11.00
C ALA A 92 20.71 4.25 11.60
N ALA A 93 21.50 3.44 10.89
CA ALA A 93 22.84 3.09 11.33
C ALA A 93 23.66 4.38 11.51
N SER A 94 24.26 4.56 12.70
CA SER A 94 25.16 5.68 12.96
C SER A 94 26.33 5.65 11.96
N PRO A 95 26.79 6.80 11.45
CA PRO A 95 27.78 6.88 10.38
C PRO A 95 29.21 6.46 10.78
N GLU A 96 29.41 5.80 11.92
CA GLU A 96 30.73 5.40 12.41
C GLU A 96 31.11 4.00 11.94
N ALA A 97 31.59 3.91 10.71
CA ALA A 97 32.57 2.90 10.30
C ALA A 97 33.31 3.35 9.03
N THR A 98 34.26 4.28 9.18
CA THR A 98 35.36 4.38 8.22
C THR A 98 36.47 3.47 8.72
N PRO A 99 36.76 2.32 8.07
CA PRO A 99 37.98 1.59 8.35
C PRO A 99 39.15 2.40 7.77
N THR A 100 40.00 2.94 8.64
CA THR A 100 41.29 3.50 8.23
C THR A 100 42.19 2.34 7.80
N ALA A 101 42.63 2.36 6.54
CA ALA A 101 43.70 1.51 6.01
C ALA A 101 45.04 2.25 6.09
#